data_AF-A0A485JGQ4-F1
#
_entry.id   AF-A0A485JGQ4-F1
#
_cell.length_a   1.000
_cell.length_b   1.000
_cell.length_c   1.000
_cell.angle_alpha   90.00
_cell.angle_beta   90.00
_cell.angle_gamma   90.00
#
_symmetry.space_group_name_H-M   'P 1'
#
loop_
_entity.id
_entity.type
_entity.pdbx_description
1 polymer ?
#
loop_
_entity_poly.entity_id
_entity_poly.type
_entity_poly.pdbx_seq_one_letter_code
_entity_poly.pdbx_strand_id
1 'polypeptide(L)'
;MNKTTEYIDAMPIAASEKAALPKTDIRAVHQALDADHRTWAREDDSPQGSVKARLEQAWPDSLADGQLIKDDEGRDQLKAMPEAKRSSMFPDPWRTNPVGRFWDRLRGRDVTPRYLARLTKEEQESEQKWRTVGTIRRYILLILTLAQTVVATWYMKTILPYQGWALINPMDMVGQDLWVSFMQLLPYMLQTGILILFAVLFCWVSAGFWTALMGSCNCLLVAINTVYLRQQLAMNH
;
A
#
# COMPACT_ATOMS: atom_id res chain seq x y z
N MET A 1 -50.56 15.75 -32.68
CA MET A 1 -50.94 14.91 -31.53
C MET A 1 -50.30 15.51 -30.27
N ASN A 2 -51.01 15.51 -29.14
CA ASN A 2 -50.44 15.95 -27.87
C ASN A 2 -49.47 14.86 -27.37
N LYS A 3 -48.23 15.24 -26.99
CA LYS A 3 -47.19 14.31 -26.53
C LYS A 3 -47.65 13.48 -25.33
N THR A 4 -48.52 14.04 -24.48
CA THR A 4 -49.10 13.34 -23.33
C THR A 4 -50.03 12.20 -23.75
N THR A 5 -50.80 12.37 -24.82
CA THR A 5 -51.70 11.32 -25.34
C THR A 5 -50.89 10.16 -25.91
N GLU A 6 -49.85 10.48 -26.70
CA GLU A 6 -48.93 9.48 -27.25
C GLU A 6 -48.22 8.68 -26.15
N TYR A 7 -47.85 9.34 -25.04
CA TYR A 7 -47.28 8.68 -23.86
C TYR A 7 -48.26 7.72 -23.18
N ILE A 8 -49.53 8.14 -22.98
CA ILE A 8 -50.57 7.28 -22.38
C ILE A 8 -50.87 6.08 -23.27
N ASP A 9 -50.90 6.28 -24.59
CA ASP A 9 -51.16 5.22 -25.54
C ASP A 9 -50.05 4.16 -25.54
N ALA A 10 -48.79 4.57 -25.38
CA ALA A 10 -47.62 3.70 -25.32
C ALA A 10 -47.51 2.87 -24.02
N MET A 11 -48.24 3.22 -22.95
CA MET A 11 -48.16 2.48 -21.68
C MET A 11 -48.87 1.12 -21.75
N PRO A 12 -48.29 0.04 -21.16
CA PRO A 12 -48.89 -1.29 -21.12
C PRO A 12 -49.92 -1.43 -20.00
N ILE A 13 -50.93 -0.56 -19.99
CA ILE A 13 -52.03 -0.55 -18.99
C ILE A 13 -53.39 -0.83 -19.63
N ALA A 14 -54.36 -1.26 -18.83
CA ALA A 14 -55.71 -1.56 -19.31
C ALA A 14 -56.38 -0.30 -19.91
N ALA A 15 -57.19 -0.48 -20.96
CA ALA A 15 -57.85 0.63 -21.64
C ALA A 15 -58.78 1.46 -20.70
N SER A 16 -59.33 0.82 -19.66
CA SER A 16 -60.10 1.49 -18.60
C SER A 16 -59.27 2.43 -17.75
N GLU A 17 -58.04 2.03 -17.39
CA GLU A 17 -57.11 2.84 -16.61
C GLU A 17 -56.55 3.99 -17.44
N LYS A 18 -56.28 3.77 -18.73
CA LYS A 18 -55.89 4.84 -19.68
C LYS A 18 -56.94 5.96 -19.75
N ALA A 19 -58.22 5.62 -19.62
CA ALA A 19 -59.31 6.59 -19.66
C ALA A 19 -59.40 7.45 -18.40
N ALA A 20 -58.93 6.95 -17.25
CA ALA A 20 -58.93 7.67 -15.97
C ALA A 20 -57.75 8.65 -15.82
N LEU A 21 -56.71 8.52 -16.65
CA LEU A 21 -55.52 9.36 -16.56
C LEU A 21 -55.74 10.76 -17.15
N PRO A 22 -55.22 11.82 -16.51
CA PRO A 22 -55.33 13.19 -17.00
C PRO A 22 -54.53 13.37 -18.30
N LYS A 23 -55.18 13.89 -19.34
CA LYS A 23 -54.56 14.11 -20.68
C LYS A 23 -53.97 15.52 -20.85
N THR A 24 -54.04 16.33 -19.81
CA THR A 24 -53.66 17.75 -19.82
C THR A 24 -52.15 17.92 -19.74
N ASP A 25 -51.48 17.23 -18.81
CA ASP A 25 -50.06 17.36 -18.52
C ASP A 25 -49.45 16.02 -18.11
N ILE A 26 -48.21 15.75 -18.52
CA ILE A 26 -47.50 14.51 -18.21
C ILE A 26 -47.19 14.38 -16.72
N ARG A 27 -47.02 15.51 -16.02
CA ARG A 27 -46.86 15.54 -14.57
C ARG A 27 -48.08 15.01 -13.85
N ALA A 28 -49.26 15.41 -14.28
CA ALA A 28 -50.52 14.96 -13.69
C ALA A 28 -50.71 13.44 -13.88
N VAL A 29 -50.20 12.89 -14.99
CA VAL A 29 -50.17 11.43 -15.22
C VAL A 29 -49.27 10.74 -14.20
N HIS A 30 -48.06 11.25 -13.98
CA HIS A 30 -47.13 10.68 -13.00
C HIS A 30 -47.62 10.81 -11.56
N GLN A 31 -48.28 11.91 -11.20
CA GLN A 31 -48.91 12.09 -9.89
C GLN A 31 -50.08 11.14 -9.67
N ALA A 32 -50.91 10.91 -10.71
CA ALA A 32 -52.02 9.95 -10.63
C ALA A 32 -51.55 8.49 -10.53
N LEU A 33 -50.37 8.17 -11.07
CA LEU A 33 -49.74 6.85 -10.98
C LEU A 33 -48.88 6.66 -9.73
N ASP A 34 -48.63 7.70 -8.94
CA ASP A 34 -47.89 7.62 -7.68
C ASP A 34 -48.84 7.22 -6.54
N ALA A 35 -48.74 5.97 -6.09
CA ALA A 35 -49.57 5.46 -4.99
C ALA A 35 -49.35 6.23 -3.68
N ASP A 36 -48.12 6.73 -3.45
CA ASP A 36 -47.73 7.41 -2.21
C ASP A 36 -47.95 8.93 -2.27
N HIS A 37 -48.35 9.47 -3.43
CA HIS A 37 -48.62 10.90 -3.66
C HIS A 37 -47.48 11.81 -3.14
N ARG A 38 -46.23 11.45 -3.45
CA ARG A 38 -45.05 12.12 -2.89
C ARG A 38 -44.91 13.54 -3.45
N THR A 39 -44.59 14.47 -2.58
CA THR A 39 -44.26 15.85 -2.97
C THR A 39 -42.77 15.96 -3.26
N TRP A 40 -42.44 16.31 -4.50
CA TRP A 40 -41.07 16.49 -4.96
C TRP A 40 -40.66 17.96 -4.86
N ALA A 41 -39.42 18.22 -4.42
CA ALA A 41 -38.89 19.58 -4.30
C ALA A 41 -38.68 20.25 -5.67
N ARG A 42 -38.40 19.44 -6.70
CA ARG A 42 -38.22 19.88 -8.08
C ARG A 42 -39.34 19.34 -8.96
N GLU A 43 -39.83 20.18 -9.86
CA GLU A 43 -40.95 19.82 -10.76
C GLU A 43 -40.62 18.65 -11.70
N ASP A 44 -39.35 18.51 -12.09
CA ASP A 44 -38.86 17.45 -13.00
C ASP A 44 -38.80 16.05 -12.35
N ASP A 45 -38.89 15.95 -11.02
CA ASP A 45 -38.73 14.68 -10.29
C ASP A 45 -40.04 13.90 -10.12
N SER A 46 -41.19 14.46 -10.56
CA SER A 46 -42.49 13.79 -10.48
C SER A 46 -42.54 12.37 -11.07
N PRO A 47 -41.79 12.03 -12.16
CA PRO A 47 -41.79 10.67 -12.69
C PRO A 47 -41.18 9.62 -11.75
N GLN A 48 -40.42 10.03 -10.72
CA GLN A 48 -39.80 9.11 -9.77
C GLN A 48 -40.84 8.41 -8.88
N GLY A 49 -41.95 9.08 -8.55
CA GLY A 49 -43.04 8.50 -7.75
C GLY A 49 -43.79 7.39 -8.47
N SER A 50 -43.93 7.49 -9.80
CA SER A 50 -44.61 6.48 -10.60
C SER A 50 -43.69 5.35 -11.09
N VAL A 51 -42.44 5.24 -10.59
CA VAL A 51 -41.50 4.20 -11.02
C VAL A 51 -42.00 2.81 -10.63
N LYS A 52 -42.45 2.63 -9.39
CA LYS A 52 -42.98 1.36 -8.89
C LYS A 52 -44.17 0.87 -9.73
N ALA A 53 -45.21 1.70 -9.87
CA ALA A 53 -46.41 1.36 -10.62
C ALA A 53 -46.10 1.00 -12.08
N ARG A 54 -45.21 1.76 -12.74
CA ARG A 54 -44.79 1.47 -14.13
C ARG A 54 -44.00 0.18 -14.25
N LEU A 55 -43.13 -0.11 -13.28
CA LEU A 55 -42.34 -1.34 -13.28
C LEU A 55 -43.24 -2.57 -13.07
N GLU A 56 -44.18 -2.52 -12.13
CA GLU A 56 -45.16 -3.59 -11.89
C GLU A 56 -46.08 -3.81 -13.10
N GLN A 57 -46.49 -2.73 -13.79
CA GLN A 57 -47.35 -2.81 -14.98
C GLN A 57 -46.60 -3.31 -16.22
N ALA A 58 -45.36 -2.89 -16.43
CA ALA A 58 -44.58 -3.29 -17.61
C ALA A 58 -43.97 -4.68 -17.49
N TRP A 59 -43.65 -5.13 -16.27
CA TRP A 59 -43.01 -6.44 -16.01
C TRP A 59 -43.65 -7.19 -14.83
N PRO A 60 -44.94 -7.58 -14.93
CA PRO A 60 -45.65 -8.24 -13.84
C PRO A 60 -45.03 -9.57 -13.39
N ASP A 61 -44.44 -10.33 -14.33
CA ASP A 61 -43.86 -11.65 -14.04
C ASP A 61 -42.38 -11.62 -13.63
N SER A 62 -41.67 -10.50 -13.87
CA SER A 62 -40.22 -10.42 -13.65
C SER A 62 -39.83 -9.77 -12.31
N LEU A 63 -40.76 -9.05 -11.69
CA LEU A 63 -40.61 -8.46 -10.36
C LEU A 63 -40.85 -9.51 -9.29
N ALA A 64 -39.82 -10.31 -8.99
CA ALA A 64 -39.84 -11.16 -7.82
C ALA A 64 -39.85 -10.32 -6.53
N ASP A 65 -40.53 -10.84 -5.49
CA ASP A 65 -40.63 -10.19 -4.18
C ASP A 65 -39.21 -9.87 -3.63
N GLY A 66 -38.91 -8.58 -3.41
CA GLY A 66 -37.61 -8.09 -2.92
C GLY A 66 -36.60 -7.58 -3.95
N GLN A 67 -36.92 -7.51 -5.25
CA GLN A 67 -36.06 -6.83 -6.24
C GLN A 67 -36.17 -5.29 -6.21
N LEU A 68 -37.30 -4.76 -5.75
CA LEU A 68 -37.48 -3.34 -5.47
C LEU A 68 -36.95 -3.04 -4.07
N ILE A 69 -35.89 -2.24 -4.02
CA ILE A 69 -35.29 -1.75 -2.78
C ILE A 69 -35.57 -0.25 -2.68
N LYS A 70 -35.70 0.25 -1.46
CA LYS A 70 -35.69 1.69 -1.21
C LYS A 70 -34.26 2.18 -1.06
N ASP A 71 -33.90 3.18 -1.85
CA ASP A 71 -32.63 3.91 -1.73
C ASP A 71 -32.54 4.63 -0.36
N ASP A 72 -31.38 5.17 -0.01
CA ASP A 72 -31.16 5.95 1.22
C ASP A 72 -32.09 7.19 1.29
N GLU A 73 -32.55 7.67 0.14
CA GLU A 73 -33.52 8.76 -0.01
C GLU A 73 -34.99 8.28 -0.07
N GLY A 74 -35.25 6.99 0.14
CA GLY A 74 -36.60 6.40 0.16
C GLY A 74 -37.23 6.20 -1.23
N ARG A 75 -36.47 6.34 -2.31
CA ARG A 75 -36.91 6.14 -3.70
C ARG A 75 -36.94 4.67 -4.07
N ASP A 76 -37.89 4.26 -4.92
CA ASP A 76 -37.98 2.89 -5.40
C ASP A 76 -36.92 2.62 -6.48
N GLN A 77 -36.00 1.70 -6.22
CA GLN A 77 -34.90 1.34 -7.10
C GLN A 77 -34.85 -0.18 -7.33
N LEU A 78 -34.51 -0.59 -8.55
CA LEU A 78 -34.22 -1.99 -8.85
C LEU A 78 -32.84 -2.38 -8.33
N LYS A 79 -32.74 -3.53 -7.66
CA LYS A 79 -31.47 -4.16 -7.27
C LYS A 79 -30.73 -4.72 -8.50
N ALA A 80 -30.25 -3.84 -9.37
CA ALA A 80 -29.59 -4.20 -10.63
C ALA A 80 -28.13 -4.61 -10.46
N MET A 81 -27.48 -4.24 -9.34
CA MET A 81 -26.05 -4.44 -9.12
C MET A 81 -25.78 -5.12 -7.77
N PRO A 82 -24.82 -6.07 -7.69
CA PRO A 82 -24.36 -6.60 -6.41
C PRO A 82 -23.67 -5.52 -5.57
N GLU A 83 -23.73 -5.64 -4.25
CA GLU A 83 -23.14 -4.66 -3.34
C GLU A 83 -21.62 -4.48 -3.58
N ALA A 84 -21.23 -3.26 -3.92
CA ALA A 84 -19.84 -2.93 -4.20
C ALA A 84 -19.04 -2.82 -2.89
N LYS A 85 -18.28 -3.87 -2.53
CA LYS A 85 -17.29 -3.80 -1.44
C LYS A 85 -16.03 -3.04 -1.90
N ARG A 86 -16.06 -1.70 -1.80
CA ARG A 86 -14.88 -0.88 -2.15
C ARG A 86 -13.81 -0.96 -1.07
N SER A 87 -12.59 -1.33 -1.44
CA SER A 87 -11.45 -1.17 -0.52
C SER A 87 -11.19 0.31 -0.25
N SER A 88 -11.00 0.64 1.02
CA SER A 88 -10.57 1.97 1.43
C SER A 88 -9.28 2.35 0.71
N MET A 89 -9.27 3.50 0.04
CA MET A 89 -8.14 4.04 -0.70
C MET A 89 -7.30 5.00 0.16
N PHE A 90 -7.48 5.01 1.49
CA PHE A 90 -6.69 5.88 2.35
C PHE A 90 -5.23 5.37 2.40
N PRO A 91 -4.24 6.24 2.15
CA PRO A 91 -2.84 5.83 2.21
C PRO A 91 -2.47 5.43 3.63
N ASP A 92 -1.69 4.35 3.76
CA ASP A 92 -1.12 3.97 5.05
C ASP A 92 -0.15 5.05 5.54
N PRO A 93 -0.18 5.43 6.84
CA PRO A 93 0.70 6.45 7.38
C PRO A 93 2.16 6.03 7.27
N TRP A 94 2.97 6.87 6.60
CA TRP A 94 4.38 6.58 6.36
C TRP A 94 5.21 6.68 7.66
N ARG A 95 5.82 5.57 8.09
CA ARG A 95 6.77 5.55 9.22
C ARG A 95 8.22 5.55 8.70
N THR A 96 8.90 6.70 8.78
CA THR A 96 10.30 6.89 8.39
C THR A 96 11.33 6.30 9.35
N ASN A 97 11.01 6.20 10.65
CA ASN A 97 12.02 5.89 11.67
C ASN A 97 12.45 4.41 11.66
N PRO A 98 13.71 4.08 11.29
CA PRO A 98 14.19 2.69 11.26
C PRO A 98 14.39 2.11 12.66
N VAL A 99 14.83 2.91 13.63
CA VAL A 99 15.08 2.46 15.01
C VAL A 99 13.77 2.18 15.73
N GLY A 100 12.77 3.06 15.54
CA GLY A 100 11.43 2.86 16.08
C GLY A 100 10.79 1.56 15.56
N ARG A 101 10.93 1.26 14.26
CA ARG A 101 10.44 0.00 13.67
C ARG A 101 11.12 -1.23 14.26
N PHE A 102 12.44 -1.15 14.50
CA PHE A 102 13.18 -2.24 15.12
C PHE A 102 12.75 -2.48 16.58
N TRP A 103 12.61 -1.41 17.36
CA TRP A 103 12.23 -1.49 18.77
C TRP A 103 10.77 -1.93 18.97
N ASP A 104 9.88 -1.60 18.03
CA ASP A 104 8.51 -2.10 18.02
C ASP A 104 8.47 -3.60 17.66
N ARG A 105 9.33 -4.06 16.76
CA ARG A 105 9.47 -5.48 16.42
C ARG A 105 9.99 -6.30 17.60
N LEU A 106 10.95 -5.77 18.36
CA LEU A 106 11.43 -6.41 19.59
C LEU A 106 10.37 -6.49 20.68
N ARG A 107 9.46 -5.51 20.74
CA ARG A 107 8.35 -5.49 21.71
C ARG A 107 7.07 -6.18 21.20
N GLY A 108 7.11 -6.85 20.04
CA GLY A 108 5.96 -7.54 19.44
C GLY A 108 4.80 -6.61 19.04
N ARG A 109 5.09 -5.33 18.78
CA ARG A 109 4.12 -4.30 18.33
C ARG A 109 4.27 -4.03 16.83
N ASP A 110 4.56 -5.06 16.06
CA ASP A 110 4.68 -4.97 14.62
C ASP A 110 3.29 -4.79 13.98
N VAL A 111 3.10 -3.61 13.37
CA VAL A 111 1.92 -3.32 12.57
C VAL A 111 2.02 -4.05 11.24
N THR A 112 1.13 -5.02 11.04
CA THR A 112 0.96 -5.66 9.73
C THR A 112 0.33 -4.65 8.77
N PRO A 113 0.93 -4.43 7.59
CA PRO A 113 0.37 -3.52 6.60
C PRO A 113 -1.00 -4.03 6.14
N ARG A 114 -1.94 -3.11 5.90
CA ARG A 114 -3.36 -3.43 5.70
C ARG A 114 -3.61 -4.30 4.46
N TYR A 115 -2.73 -4.23 3.47
CA TYR A 115 -2.81 -5.08 2.27
C TYR A 115 -2.60 -6.57 2.60
N LEU A 116 -1.71 -6.92 3.54
CA LEU A 116 -1.47 -8.31 3.92
C LEU A 116 -2.70 -8.95 4.55
N ALA A 117 -3.50 -8.18 5.31
CA ALA A 117 -4.73 -8.69 5.94
C ALA A 117 -5.79 -9.15 4.93
N ARG A 118 -5.66 -8.77 3.65
CA ARG A 118 -6.57 -9.15 2.56
C ARG A 118 -6.16 -10.45 1.86
N LEU A 119 -4.87 -10.80 1.89
CA LEU A 119 -4.33 -11.97 1.20
C LEU A 119 -4.74 -13.25 1.94
N THR A 120 -4.87 -14.34 1.19
CA THR A 120 -5.04 -15.66 1.78
C THR A 120 -3.82 -16.04 2.62
N LYS A 121 -3.98 -16.92 3.62
CA LYS A 121 -2.86 -17.32 4.50
C LYS A 121 -1.67 -17.87 3.73
N GLU A 122 -1.92 -18.62 2.67
CA GLU A 122 -0.87 -19.19 1.80
C GLU A 122 -0.08 -18.11 1.07
N GLU A 123 -0.78 -17.10 0.52
CA GLU A 123 -0.13 -15.97 -0.15
C GLU A 123 0.65 -15.10 0.84
N GLN A 124 0.12 -14.88 2.06
CA GLN A 124 0.82 -14.14 3.12
C GLN A 124 2.15 -14.79 3.49
N GLU A 125 2.18 -16.11 3.67
CA GLU A 125 3.40 -16.85 3.97
C GLU A 125 4.40 -16.77 2.82
N SER A 126 3.92 -16.84 1.57
CA SER A 126 4.79 -16.71 0.40
C SER A 126 5.45 -15.33 0.38
N GLU A 127 4.70 -14.23 0.56
CA GLU A 127 5.24 -12.88 0.62
C GLU A 127 6.24 -12.69 1.76
N GLN A 128 5.94 -13.24 2.94
CA GLN A 128 6.87 -13.19 4.07
C GLN A 128 8.18 -13.93 3.77
N LYS A 129 8.13 -15.08 3.10
CA LYS A 129 9.32 -15.82 2.65
C LYS A 129 10.13 -14.98 1.67
N TRP A 130 9.51 -14.36 0.67
CA TRP A 130 10.17 -13.47 -0.29
C TRP A 130 10.84 -12.26 0.38
N ARG A 131 10.15 -11.61 1.34
CA ARG A 131 10.70 -10.50 2.12
C ARG A 131 11.87 -10.93 2.99
N THR A 132 11.77 -12.10 3.61
CA THR A 132 12.82 -12.66 4.47
C THR A 132 14.06 -12.99 3.65
N VAL A 133 13.91 -13.65 2.50
CA VAL A 133 15.01 -13.94 1.58
C VAL A 133 15.69 -12.65 1.09
N GLY A 134 14.90 -11.63 0.73
CA GLY A 134 15.43 -10.31 0.34
C GLY A 134 16.23 -9.64 1.45
N THR A 135 15.81 -9.81 2.70
CA THR A 135 16.49 -9.23 3.87
C THR A 135 17.75 -10.01 4.24
N ILE A 136 17.72 -11.34 4.20
CA ILE A 136 18.89 -12.22 4.45
C ILE A 136 20.01 -11.91 3.46
N ARG A 137 19.69 -11.78 2.17
CA ARG A 137 20.65 -11.38 1.13
C ARG A 137 21.34 -10.05 1.47
N ARG A 138 20.57 -9.07 1.95
CA ARG A 138 21.11 -7.75 2.36
C ARG A 138 22.07 -7.88 3.55
N TYR A 139 21.71 -8.71 4.53
CA TYR A 139 22.53 -8.89 5.73
C TYR A 139 23.82 -9.69 5.46
N ILE A 140 23.78 -10.74 4.64
CA ILE A 140 25.00 -11.51 4.30
C ILE A 140 26.06 -10.61 3.68
N LEU A 141 25.66 -9.75 2.75
CA LEU A 141 26.59 -8.84 2.05
C LEU A 141 27.09 -7.72 2.98
N LEU A 142 26.21 -7.19 3.82
CA LEU A 142 26.59 -6.22 4.86
C LEU A 142 27.60 -6.82 5.85
N ILE A 143 27.38 -8.07 6.29
CA ILE A 143 28.28 -8.78 7.20
C ILE A 143 29.61 -9.09 6.51
N LEU A 144 29.61 -9.59 5.27
CA LEU A 144 30.82 -9.86 4.49
C LEU A 144 31.69 -8.59 4.37
N THR A 145 31.07 -7.43 4.25
CA THR A 145 31.81 -6.17 4.11
C THR A 145 32.28 -5.56 5.41
N LEU A 146 31.49 -5.66 6.48
CA LEU A 146 31.99 -5.34 7.81
C LEU A 146 33.15 -6.25 8.22
N ALA A 147 33.08 -7.54 7.91
CA ALA A 147 34.13 -8.50 8.22
C ALA A 147 35.46 -8.13 7.54
N GLN A 148 35.46 -7.84 6.23
CA GLN A 148 36.69 -7.39 5.57
C GLN A 148 37.18 -6.03 6.07
N THR A 149 36.29 -5.11 6.48
CA THR A 149 36.71 -3.83 7.08
C THR A 149 37.40 -4.06 8.41
N VAL A 150 36.85 -4.92 9.26
CA VAL A 150 37.47 -5.30 10.54
C VAL A 150 38.81 -5.98 10.31
N VAL A 151 38.90 -6.92 9.37
CA VAL A 151 40.13 -7.62 9.03
C VAL A 151 41.18 -6.66 8.46
N ALA A 152 40.81 -5.75 7.56
CA ALA A 152 41.71 -4.73 7.00
C ALA A 152 42.21 -3.76 8.08
N THR A 153 41.32 -3.31 8.97
CA THR A 153 41.68 -2.48 10.13
C THR A 153 42.61 -3.22 11.09
N TRP A 154 42.37 -4.52 11.32
CA TRP A 154 43.22 -5.36 12.16
C TRP A 154 44.61 -5.54 11.55
N TYR A 155 44.69 -5.84 10.25
CA TYR A 155 45.97 -5.92 9.53
C TYR A 155 46.73 -4.59 9.54
N MET A 156 46.05 -3.46 9.31
CA MET A 156 46.68 -2.13 9.40
C MET A 156 47.20 -1.84 10.81
N LYS A 157 46.43 -2.20 11.86
CA LYS A 157 46.90 -2.12 13.26
C LYS A 157 48.18 -2.93 13.46
N THR A 158 48.29 -4.12 12.87
CA THR A 158 49.49 -5.00 12.99
C THR A 158 50.74 -4.50 12.29
N ILE A 159 50.62 -3.63 11.28
CA ILE A 159 51.76 -3.11 10.51
C ILE A 159 52.29 -1.79 11.08
N LEU A 160 51.51 -1.10 11.91
CA LEU A 160 51.93 0.14 12.57
C LEU A 160 52.88 -0.15 13.75
N PRO A 161 54.07 0.49 13.82
CA PRO A 161 55.10 0.20 14.81
C PRO A 161 54.72 0.59 16.26
N TYR A 162 53.70 1.43 16.44
CA TYR A 162 53.19 1.84 17.75
C TYR A 162 52.07 0.90 18.23
N GLN A 163 52.44 -0.36 18.51
CA GLN A 163 51.58 -1.35 19.18
C GLN A 163 51.74 -1.35 20.71
N GLY A 164 52.46 -0.38 21.27
CA GLY A 164 52.86 -0.34 22.67
C GLY A 164 51.78 0.13 23.64
N TRP A 165 50.66 -0.60 23.77
CA TRP A 165 49.90 -0.61 25.04
C TRP A 165 50.63 -1.45 26.12
N ALA A 166 51.79 -2.02 25.78
CA ALA A 166 52.67 -2.77 26.68
C ALA A 166 53.71 -1.90 27.41
N LEU A 167 53.83 -0.61 27.09
CA LEU A 167 54.78 0.32 27.72
C LEU A 167 54.15 1.39 28.60
N ILE A 168 52.82 1.42 28.71
CA ILE A 168 52.12 2.27 29.68
C ILE A 168 51.70 1.38 30.84
N ASN A 169 52.60 1.14 31.78
CA ASN A 169 52.21 0.62 33.08
C ASN A 169 51.40 1.72 33.78
N PRO A 170 50.12 1.48 34.15
CA PRO A 170 49.32 2.47 34.88
C PRO A 170 49.92 2.86 36.25
N MET A 171 50.89 2.08 36.75
CA MET A 171 51.68 2.40 37.95
C MET A 171 52.77 3.46 37.72
N ASP A 172 53.36 3.57 36.53
CA ASP A 172 54.43 4.56 36.24
C ASP A 172 53.85 5.93 35.86
N MET A 173 52.56 5.99 35.49
CA MET A 173 51.87 7.19 35.01
C MET A 173 51.37 8.10 36.14
N VAL A 174 51.50 7.68 37.40
CA VAL A 174 51.03 8.42 38.59
C VAL A 174 52.04 9.49 39.05
N GLY A 175 53.29 9.44 38.57
CA GLY A 175 54.37 10.35 38.96
C GLY A 175 55.01 11.17 37.84
N GLN A 176 54.48 11.14 36.61
CA GLN A 176 55.12 11.73 35.44
C GLN A 176 54.44 13.03 34.99
N ASP A 177 55.24 14.01 34.55
CA ASP A 177 54.78 15.33 34.05
C ASP A 177 53.70 15.17 32.97
N LEU A 178 52.56 15.84 33.18
CA LEU A 178 51.39 15.84 32.27
C LEU A 178 51.76 16.20 30.82
N TRP A 179 52.82 16.99 30.65
CA TRP A 179 53.31 17.43 29.35
C TRP A 179 53.99 16.31 28.54
N VAL A 180 54.70 15.40 29.21
CA VAL A 180 55.36 14.25 28.57
C VAL A 180 54.32 13.21 28.18
N SER A 181 53.34 12.96 29.05
CA SER A 181 52.20 12.09 28.74
C SER A 181 51.41 12.62 27.54
N PHE A 182 51.22 13.94 27.42
CA PHE A 182 50.53 14.55 26.28
C PHE A 182 51.30 14.38 24.96
N MET A 183 52.60 14.62 24.94
CA MET A 183 53.44 14.44 23.74
C MET A 183 53.55 12.97 23.30
N GLN A 184 53.50 12.02 24.24
CA GLN A 184 53.46 10.60 23.94
C GLN A 184 52.08 10.10 23.50
N LEU A 185 50.98 10.68 24.00
CA LEU A 185 49.62 10.27 23.64
C LEU A 185 49.19 10.80 22.25
N LEU A 186 49.74 11.94 21.84
CA LEU A 186 49.45 12.61 20.56
C LEU A 186 49.56 11.69 19.32
N PRO A 187 50.65 10.90 19.12
CA PRO A 187 50.74 9.97 17.99
C PRO A 187 49.69 8.85 18.04
N TYR A 188 49.32 8.36 19.23
CA TYR A 188 48.28 7.33 19.38
C TYR A 188 46.88 7.87 19.09
N MET A 189 46.60 9.12 19.46
CA MET A 189 45.33 9.80 19.14
C MET A 189 45.19 10.03 17.63
N LEU A 190 46.27 10.44 16.95
CA LEU A 190 46.30 10.60 15.49
C LEU A 190 46.15 9.25 14.76
N GLN A 191 46.83 8.21 15.24
CA GLN A 191 46.74 6.85 14.70
C GLN A 191 45.32 6.26 14.86
N THR A 192 44.72 6.43 16.02
CA THR A 192 43.33 5.98 16.27
C THR A 192 42.35 6.80 15.45
N GLY A 193 42.59 8.11 15.33
CA GLY A 193 41.81 9.03 14.51
C GLY A 193 41.80 8.65 13.04
N ILE A 194 42.96 8.38 12.42
CA ILE A 194 43.03 7.99 11.00
C ILE A 194 42.40 6.62 10.76
N LEU A 195 42.52 5.67 11.70
CA LEU A 195 41.86 4.37 11.61
C LEU A 195 40.32 4.49 11.66
N ILE A 196 39.80 5.35 12.55
CA ILE A 196 38.36 5.63 12.63
C ILE A 196 37.88 6.33 11.35
N LEU A 197 38.63 7.34 10.87
CA LEU A 197 38.28 8.08 9.67
C LEU A 197 38.29 7.17 8.43
N PHE A 198 39.30 6.30 8.31
CA PHE A 198 39.36 5.26 7.28
C PHE A 198 38.19 4.28 7.36
N ALA A 199 37.85 3.79 8.57
CA ALA A 199 36.73 2.88 8.75
C ALA A 199 35.39 3.53 8.38
N VAL A 200 35.17 4.78 8.76
CA VAL A 200 33.94 5.54 8.41
C VAL A 200 33.88 5.81 6.91
N LEU A 201 34.98 6.24 6.29
CA LEU A 201 35.06 6.49 4.85
C LEU A 201 34.82 5.20 4.05
N PHE A 202 35.45 4.09 4.45
CA PHE A 202 35.28 2.80 3.81
C PHE A 202 33.87 2.24 4.02
N CYS A 203 33.29 2.41 5.21
CA CYS A 203 31.89 2.06 5.49
C CYS A 203 30.93 2.85 4.59
N TRP A 204 31.20 4.15 4.39
CA TRP A 204 30.44 5.02 3.50
C TRP A 204 30.52 4.59 2.03
N VAL A 205 31.73 4.36 1.51
CA VAL A 205 31.96 3.90 0.13
C VAL A 205 31.35 2.51 -0.09
N SER A 206 31.48 1.61 0.89
CA SER A 206 30.83 0.29 0.86
C SER A 206 29.32 0.42 0.81
N ALA A 207 28.71 1.29 1.63
CA ALA A 207 27.26 1.53 1.59
C ALA A 207 26.80 1.98 0.19
N GLY A 208 27.51 2.91 -0.43
CA GLY A 208 27.25 3.34 -1.81
C GLY A 208 27.40 2.22 -2.83
N PHE A 209 28.49 1.47 -2.78
CA PHE A 209 28.75 0.33 -3.67
C PHE A 209 27.66 -0.75 -3.57
N TRP A 210 27.25 -1.14 -2.35
CA TRP A 210 26.21 -2.16 -2.18
C TRP A 210 24.83 -1.70 -2.60
N THR A 211 24.50 -0.42 -2.43
CA THR A 211 23.24 0.12 -2.96
C THR A 211 23.20 0.07 -4.49
N ALA A 212 24.31 0.38 -5.16
CA ALA A 212 24.42 0.30 -6.61
C ALA A 212 24.37 -1.15 -7.12
N LEU A 213 25.11 -2.07 -6.50
CA LEU A 213 25.14 -3.48 -6.89
C LEU A 213 23.77 -4.15 -6.70
N MET A 214 23.05 -3.83 -5.61
CA MET A 214 21.67 -4.29 -5.42
C MET A 214 20.73 -3.79 -6.52
N GLY A 215 20.85 -2.52 -6.91
CA GLY A 215 20.08 -1.94 -8.02
C GLY A 215 20.32 -2.70 -9.33
N SER A 216 21.59 -2.90 -9.68
CA SER A 216 21.99 -3.60 -10.91
C SER A 216 21.59 -5.07 -10.92
N CYS A 217 21.80 -5.82 -9.82
CA CYS A 217 21.40 -7.23 -9.75
C CYS A 217 19.88 -7.41 -9.74
N ASN A 218 19.12 -6.52 -9.12
CA ASN A 218 17.65 -6.60 -9.14
C ASN A 218 17.11 -6.33 -10.56
N CYS A 219 17.65 -5.33 -11.27
CA CYS A 219 17.33 -5.11 -12.68
C CYS A 219 17.70 -6.32 -13.54
N LEU A 220 18.86 -6.93 -13.33
CA LEU A 220 19.27 -8.14 -14.06
C LEU A 220 18.33 -9.31 -13.82
N LEU A 221 17.97 -9.57 -12.57
CA LEU A 221 17.11 -10.71 -12.22
C LEU A 221 15.69 -10.55 -12.76
N VAL A 222 15.14 -9.33 -12.69
CA VAL A 222 13.86 -9.00 -13.32
C VAL A 222 13.96 -9.12 -14.84
N ALA A 223 15.04 -8.65 -15.47
CA ALA A 223 15.25 -8.79 -16.91
C ALA A 223 15.31 -10.25 -17.34
N ILE A 224 16.06 -11.09 -16.61
CA ILE A 224 16.17 -12.54 -16.87
C ILE A 224 14.81 -13.22 -16.74
N ASN A 225 14.07 -12.93 -15.66
CA ASN A 225 12.75 -13.53 -15.43
C ASN A 225 11.73 -13.11 -16.50
N THR A 226 11.78 -11.84 -16.93
CA THR A 226 10.92 -11.32 -18.01
C THR A 226 11.22 -12.00 -19.35
N VAL A 227 12.50 -12.23 -19.66
CA VAL A 227 12.91 -12.95 -20.88
C VAL A 227 12.48 -14.42 -20.81
N TYR A 228 12.64 -15.08 -19.66
CA TYR A 228 12.26 -16.47 -19.45
C TYR A 228 10.74 -16.69 -19.58
N LEU A 229 9.93 -15.84 -18.93
CA LEU A 229 8.47 -15.83 -19.09
C LEU A 229 8.03 -15.58 -20.53
N ARG A 230 8.72 -14.68 -21.25
CA ARG A 230 8.43 -14.41 -22.66
C ARG A 230 8.77 -15.60 -23.56
N GLN A 231 9.85 -16.33 -23.29
CA GLN A 231 10.16 -17.58 -23.98
C GLN A 231 9.15 -18.69 -23.67
N GLN A 232 8.70 -18.80 -22.42
CA GLN A 232 7.77 -19.85 -22.00
C GLN A 232 6.35 -19.63 -22.57
N LEU A 233 5.90 -18.38 -22.68
CA LEU A 233 4.67 -18.03 -23.39
C LEU A 233 4.76 -18.26 -24.90
N ALA A 234 5.94 -18.07 -25.51
CA ALA A 234 6.15 -18.30 -26.94
C ALA A 234 6.25 -19.79 -27.31
N MET A 235 6.52 -20.68 -26.36
CA MET A 235 6.54 -22.14 -26.58
C MET A 235 5.20 -22.83 -26.28
N ASN A 236 4.28 -22.16 -25.57
CA ASN A 236 2.95 -22.67 -25.24
C ASN A 236 1.87 -22.26 -26.26
N HIS A 237 2.27 -21.64 -27.38
CA HIS A 237 1.45 -21.35 -28.56
C HIS A 237 2.05 -22.06 -29.77
#